data_AF-A0A2D5FMH0-F1
#
_entry.id   AF-A0A2D5FMH0-F1
#
_cell.length_a   1.000
_cell.length_b   1.000
_cell.length_c   1.000
_cell.angle_alpha   90.00
_cell.angle_beta   90.00
_cell.angle_gamma   90.00
#
_symmetry.space_group_name_H-M   'P 1'
#
loop_
_entity.id
_entity.type
_entity.pdbx_description
1 polymer ?
#
loop_
_entity_poly.entity_id
_entity_poly.type
_entity_poly.pdbx_seq_one_letter_code
_entity_poly.pdbx_strand_id
1 'polypeptide(L)'
;MAASGFWIGVESMTVEDLTMAAAHPRPVFCGRLSGDRSLQSVDVEADAQAEWHDIALDSVEGQGYLLDLMRQRGPIDHVVLALNLLPSEIGLNDALTASLDSVLAETRQVIEGLIVVTRGAEAVMESGIGAGMTVLYPDKVELMTPLARGLLAFIQEFVAAEAERWAAMGLSLALRSGSLVD
;
A
#
# COMPACT_ATOMS: atom_id res chain seq x y z
N MET A 1 1.20 -10.33 -23.85
CA MET A 1 2.51 -10.52 -23.20
C MET A 1 2.24 -11.19 -21.86
N ALA A 2 3.15 -12.02 -21.34
CA ALA A 2 2.96 -12.50 -19.97
C ALA A 2 3.28 -11.32 -19.04
N ALA A 3 2.33 -11.03 -18.18
CA ALA A 3 2.48 -10.23 -16.98
C ALA A 3 3.81 -10.66 -16.30
N SER A 4 4.69 -9.70 -15.95
CA SER A 4 6.07 -10.01 -15.50
C SER A 4 6.55 -9.23 -14.28
N GLY A 5 5.70 -8.38 -13.68
CA GLY A 5 6.08 -7.44 -12.63
C GLY A 5 5.00 -7.31 -11.55
N PHE A 6 5.44 -7.25 -10.30
CA PHE A 6 4.58 -7.09 -9.13
C PHE A 6 5.06 -5.89 -8.35
N TRP A 7 4.16 -4.96 -8.02
CA TRP A 7 4.51 -3.73 -7.34
C TRP A 7 3.98 -3.75 -5.90
N ILE A 8 4.81 -3.30 -4.97
CA ILE A 8 4.55 -3.34 -3.54
C ILE A 8 4.88 -2.00 -2.90
N GLY A 9 3.88 -1.47 -2.19
CA GLY A 9 4.00 -0.33 -1.30
C GLY A 9 4.29 -0.82 0.11
N VAL A 10 5.50 -0.59 0.63
CA VAL A 10 5.96 -1.20 1.89
C VAL A 10 5.55 -0.47 3.16
N GLU A 11 5.02 0.75 3.07
CA GLU A 11 4.69 1.53 4.27
C GLU A 11 3.63 0.80 5.09
N SER A 12 3.99 0.39 6.31
CA SER A 12 3.11 -0.38 7.20
C SER A 12 2.68 -1.72 6.59
N MET A 13 3.56 -2.40 5.85
CA MET A 13 3.34 -3.78 5.47
C MET A 13 3.67 -4.77 6.58
N THR A 14 3.05 -5.94 6.50
CA THR A 14 3.35 -7.06 7.40
C THR A 14 4.53 -7.88 6.85
N VAL A 15 5.27 -8.57 7.73
CA VAL A 15 6.31 -9.54 7.31
C VAL A 15 5.74 -10.61 6.38
N GLU A 16 4.50 -11.04 6.61
CA GLU A 16 3.83 -12.04 5.77
C GLU A 16 3.60 -11.50 4.35
N ASP A 17 3.03 -10.30 4.23
CA ASP A 17 2.77 -9.69 2.94
C ASP A 17 4.08 -9.35 2.21
N LEU A 18 5.12 -8.93 2.93
CA LEU A 18 6.48 -8.73 2.40
C LEU A 18 7.11 -10.05 1.91
N THR A 19 6.91 -11.15 2.64
CA THR A 19 7.40 -12.48 2.24
C THR A 19 6.68 -12.97 0.99
N MET A 20 5.35 -12.80 0.93
CA MET A 20 4.55 -13.16 -0.24
C MET A 20 4.96 -12.32 -1.46
N ALA A 21 5.18 -11.03 -1.26
CA ALA A 21 5.69 -10.09 -2.25
C ALA A 21 7.07 -10.49 -2.78
N ALA A 22 8.00 -10.83 -1.89
CA ALA A 22 9.35 -11.28 -2.21
C ALA A 22 9.39 -12.58 -3.03
N ALA A 23 8.35 -13.42 -2.94
CA ALA A 23 8.25 -14.63 -3.75
C ALA A 23 7.93 -14.36 -5.23
N HIS A 24 7.58 -13.11 -5.60
CA HIS A 24 7.38 -12.76 -7.00
C HIS A 24 8.73 -12.71 -7.75
N PRO A 25 8.82 -13.13 -9.03
CA PRO A 25 10.10 -13.16 -9.75
C PRO A 25 10.78 -11.79 -9.92
N ARG A 26 10.01 -10.70 -9.96
CA ARG A 26 10.50 -9.32 -10.16
C ARG A 26 9.68 -8.33 -9.33
N PRO A 27 9.84 -8.33 -8.01
CA PRO A 27 9.11 -7.42 -7.15
C PRO A 27 9.72 -6.02 -7.23
N VAL A 28 8.87 -5.00 -7.24
CA VAL A 28 9.27 -3.60 -7.11
C VAL A 28 8.73 -3.10 -5.78
N PHE A 29 9.63 -2.86 -4.83
CA PHE A 29 9.33 -2.31 -3.53
C PHE A 29 9.51 -0.79 -3.54
N CYS A 30 8.50 -0.06 -3.08
CA CYS A 30 8.54 1.39 -3.02
C CYS A 30 7.80 1.88 -1.77
N GLY A 31 8.42 2.79 -1.01
CA GLY A 31 7.95 3.20 0.31
C GLY A 31 9.11 3.57 1.22
N ARG A 32 8.86 3.88 2.49
CA ARG A 32 9.93 4.09 3.49
C ARG A 32 10.56 2.75 3.88
N LEU A 33 11.53 2.32 3.09
CA LEU A 33 12.20 1.02 3.20
C LEU A 33 13.36 1.07 4.20
N SER A 34 14.12 2.17 4.21
CA SER A 34 15.33 2.29 5.04
C SER A 34 15.07 2.30 6.55
N GLY A 35 13.83 2.58 6.96
CA GLY A 35 13.39 2.56 8.35
C GLY A 35 12.78 1.24 8.82
N ASP A 36 12.43 0.34 7.90
CA ASP A 36 11.62 -0.83 8.23
C ASP A 36 12.50 -2.05 8.56
N ARG A 37 12.63 -2.33 9.87
CA ARG A 37 13.40 -3.47 10.39
C ARG A 37 12.82 -4.82 9.98
N SER A 38 11.54 -4.87 9.59
CA SER A 38 10.92 -6.11 9.13
C SER A 38 11.56 -6.61 7.84
N LEU A 39 12.02 -5.72 6.96
CA LEU A 39 12.70 -6.06 5.71
C LEU A 39 14.06 -6.72 5.94
N GLN A 40 14.78 -6.31 6.98
CA GLN A 40 16.05 -6.94 7.39
C GLN A 40 15.86 -8.38 7.87
N SER A 41 14.68 -8.71 8.41
CA SER A 41 14.37 -10.04 8.91
C SER A 41 14.00 -11.05 7.82
N VAL A 42 13.57 -10.57 6.65
CA VAL A 42 13.08 -11.39 5.53
C VAL A 42 14.17 -11.60 4.45
N ASP A 43 15.38 -11.04 4.62
CA ASP A 43 16.53 -11.16 3.71
C ASP A 43 16.21 -10.76 2.25
N VAL A 44 15.18 -9.95 2.05
CA VAL A 44 14.64 -9.58 0.72
C VAL A 44 15.59 -8.63 0.00
N GLU A 45 16.28 -7.74 0.74
CA GLU A 45 17.26 -6.81 0.18
C GLU A 45 18.43 -7.51 -0.52
N ALA A 46 18.73 -8.77 -0.15
CA ALA A 46 19.80 -9.55 -0.75
C ALA A 46 19.42 -10.19 -2.10
N ASP A 47 18.15 -10.14 -2.51
CA ASP A 47 17.71 -10.69 -3.79
C ASP A 47 18.04 -9.74 -4.95
N ALA A 48 18.93 -10.18 -5.84
CA ALA A 48 19.39 -9.43 -7.00
C ALA A 48 18.28 -9.11 -8.03
N GLN A 49 17.08 -9.68 -7.91
CA GLN A 49 15.96 -9.42 -8.82
C GLN A 49 14.94 -8.39 -8.31
N ALA A 50 15.02 -8.01 -7.03
CA ALA A 50 14.14 -7.00 -6.45
C ALA A 50 14.60 -5.57 -6.76
N GLU A 51 13.66 -4.69 -7.13
CA GLU A 51 13.92 -3.27 -7.33
C GLU A 51 13.43 -2.48 -6.12
N TRP A 52 14.26 -1.57 -5.59
CA TRP A 52 14.01 -0.87 -4.31
C TRP A 52 13.97 0.64 -4.50
N HIS A 53 12.95 1.28 -3.94
CA HIS A 53 12.71 2.72 -4.03
C HIS A 53 12.32 3.32 -2.69
N ASP A 54 13.30 3.90 -1.99
CA ASP A 54 13.08 4.48 -0.67
C ASP A 54 12.47 5.88 -0.77
N ILE A 55 11.15 5.98 -0.68
CA ILE A 55 10.39 7.22 -0.81
C ILE A 55 9.07 7.14 -0.04
N ALA A 56 8.69 8.24 0.61
CA ALA A 56 7.50 8.27 1.45
C ALA A 56 6.20 8.36 0.65
N LEU A 57 5.32 7.36 0.74
CA LEU A 57 4.06 7.32 -0.05
C LEU A 57 2.94 8.17 0.56
N ASP A 58 3.10 8.58 1.81
CA ASP A 58 2.27 9.61 2.47
C ASP A 58 2.50 11.03 1.92
N SER A 59 3.44 11.22 0.98
CA SER A 59 3.76 12.51 0.36
C SER A 59 3.29 12.62 -1.09
N VAL A 60 3.04 13.85 -1.57
CA VAL A 60 2.69 14.12 -2.97
C VAL A 60 3.81 13.68 -3.91
N GLU A 61 5.06 13.91 -3.50
CA GLU A 61 6.25 13.52 -4.24
C GLU A 61 6.35 12.00 -4.38
N GLY A 62 6.14 11.25 -3.29
CA GLY A 62 6.15 9.79 -3.34
C GLY A 62 5.00 9.19 -4.14
N GLN A 63 3.80 9.77 -4.03
CA GLN A 63 2.68 9.37 -4.88
C GLN A 63 2.98 9.61 -6.36
N GLY A 64 3.53 10.78 -6.72
CA GLY A 64 3.94 11.07 -8.10
C GLY A 64 5.01 10.11 -8.62
N TYR A 65 6.03 9.84 -7.79
CA TYR A 65 7.09 8.91 -8.11
C TYR A 65 6.57 7.48 -8.33
N LEU A 66 5.67 7.03 -7.47
CA LEU A 66 4.99 5.74 -7.60
C LEU A 66 4.25 5.62 -8.93
N LEU A 67 3.46 6.63 -9.30
CA LEU A 67 2.76 6.63 -10.59
C LEU A 67 3.74 6.56 -11.77
N ASP A 68 4.88 7.24 -11.68
CA ASP A 68 5.89 7.21 -12.73
C ASP A 68 6.59 5.85 -12.81
N LEU A 69 6.89 5.21 -11.67
CA LEU A 69 7.36 3.83 -11.65
C LEU A 69 6.37 2.88 -12.32
N MET A 70 5.09 3.00 -11.97
CA MET A 70 4.03 2.18 -12.53
C MET A 70 3.98 2.28 -14.07
N ARG A 71 4.09 3.51 -14.59
CA ARG A 71 4.12 3.75 -16.04
C ARG A 71 5.37 3.21 -16.72
N GLN A 72 6.51 3.25 -16.05
CA GLN A 72 7.80 2.85 -16.61
C GLN A 72 8.09 1.35 -16.53
N ARG A 73 7.43 0.63 -15.61
CA ARG A 73 7.74 -0.78 -15.28
C ARG A 73 6.72 -1.80 -15.79
N GLY A 74 5.75 -1.37 -16.62
CA GLY A 74 4.75 -2.27 -17.20
C GLY A 74 5.34 -3.43 -18.04
N PRO A 75 4.64 -4.58 -18.14
CA PRO A 75 3.30 -4.85 -17.58
C PRO A 75 3.34 -5.12 -16.07
N ILE A 76 2.38 -4.52 -15.34
CA ILE A 76 2.16 -4.75 -13.91
C ILE A 76 1.00 -5.72 -13.74
N ASP A 77 1.27 -6.78 -13.00
CA ASP A 77 0.36 -7.89 -12.81
C ASP A 77 -0.45 -7.63 -11.55
N HIS A 78 0.19 -7.17 -10.49
CA HIS A 78 -0.51 -6.90 -9.25
C HIS A 78 0.16 -5.77 -8.47
N VAL A 79 -0.67 -5.01 -7.75
CA VAL A 79 -0.28 -3.89 -6.89
C VAL A 79 -0.70 -4.20 -5.47
N VAL A 80 0.22 -4.14 -4.52
CA VAL A 80 -0.11 -4.19 -3.10
C VAL A 80 0.14 -2.82 -2.49
N LEU A 81 -0.89 -2.21 -1.91
CA LEU A 81 -0.78 -0.93 -1.22
C LEU A 81 -1.13 -1.13 0.25
N ALA A 82 -0.15 -1.02 1.13
CA ALA A 82 -0.42 -0.93 2.56
C ALA A 82 -0.73 0.51 2.96
N LEU A 83 -1.80 0.67 3.75
CA LEU A 83 -2.23 1.94 4.30
C LEU A 83 -1.94 1.95 5.79
N ASN A 84 -1.26 3.00 6.24
CA ASN A 84 -1.16 3.26 7.65
C ASN A 84 -2.42 3.99 8.14
N LEU A 85 -3.24 3.30 8.95
CA LEU A 85 -4.46 3.88 9.51
C LEU A 85 -4.27 4.40 10.94
N LEU A 86 -3.11 4.15 11.51
CA LEU A 86 -2.71 4.68 12.81
C LEU A 86 -1.81 5.89 12.55
N PRO A 87 -1.93 6.98 13.31
CA PRO A 87 -0.90 8.01 13.31
C PRO A 87 0.44 7.32 13.54
N SER A 88 1.49 7.79 12.86
CA SER A 88 2.84 7.20 12.88
C SER A 88 3.22 6.59 14.23
N GLU A 89 3.94 5.47 14.23
CA GLU A 89 4.43 4.70 15.39
C GLU A 89 5.28 5.48 16.42
N ILE A 90 5.20 6.80 16.41
CA ILE A 90 5.43 7.65 17.55
C ILE A 90 4.38 7.23 18.61
N GLY A 91 4.80 6.29 19.47
CA GLY A 91 3.94 5.40 20.24
C GLY A 91 2.73 6.08 20.86
N LEU A 92 1.62 5.33 21.00
CA LEU A 92 0.27 5.71 21.48
C LEU A 92 0.14 7.02 22.30
N ASN A 93 1.08 7.31 23.20
CA ASN A 93 1.19 8.59 23.91
C ASN A 93 1.27 9.81 22.99
N ASP A 94 2.06 9.78 21.92
CA ASP A 94 2.22 10.93 21.03
C ASP A 94 1.00 11.08 20.11
N ALA A 95 0.41 9.97 19.66
CA ALA A 95 -0.89 9.97 18.96
C ALA A 95 -2.04 10.57 19.79
N LEU A 96 -2.01 10.42 21.13
CA LEU A 96 -2.97 11.06 22.04
C LEU A 96 -2.69 12.55 22.27
N THR A 97 -1.48 13.02 21.95
CA THR A 97 -1.07 14.44 22.10
C THR A 97 -0.98 15.18 20.77
N ALA A 98 -1.07 14.47 19.64
CA ALA A 98 -1.05 15.04 18.30
C ALA A 98 -2.18 16.05 18.13
N SER A 99 -1.88 17.18 17.47
CA SER A 99 -2.91 18.17 17.17
C SER A 99 -3.91 17.59 16.17
N LEU A 100 -5.18 17.96 16.31
CA LEU A 100 -6.23 17.57 15.36
C LEU A 100 -5.85 17.93 13.92
N ASP A 101 -5.19 19.08 13.71
CA ASP A 101 -4.73 19.50 12.39
C ASP A 101 -3.71 18.54 11.77
N SER A 102 -2.78 17.99 12.57
CA SER A 102 -1.80 16.99 12.11
C SER A 102 -2.51 15.70 11.69
N VAL A 103 -3.39 15.19 12.56
CA VAL A 103 -4.07 13.91 12.32
C VAL A 103 -5.01 13.99 11.12
N LEU A 104 -5.68 15.15 10.93
CA LEU A 104 -6.50 15.38 9.74
C LEU A 104 -5.67 15.48 8.46
N ALA A 105 -4.49 16.10 8.52
CA ALA A 105 -3.58 16.16 7.38
C ALA A 105 -3.09 14.76 6.97
N GLU A 106 -2.69 13.93 7.93
CA GLU A 106 -2.29 12.54 7.70
C GLU A 106 -3.45 11.70 7.14
N THR A 107 -4.65 11.83 7.72
CA THR A 107 -5.87 11.16 7.23
C THR A 107 -6.15 11.53 5.77
N ARG A 108 -5.99 12.81 5.43
CA ARG A 108 -6.18 13.31 4.07
C ARG A 108 -5.15 12.71 3.11
N GLN A 109 -3.89 12.63 3.51
CA GLN A 109 -2.82 12.00 2.71
C GLN A 109 -3.13 10.54 2.41
N VAL A 110 -3.64 9.77 3.38
CA VAL A 110 -4.05 8.37 3.17
C VAL A 110 -5.18 8.28 2.15
N ILE A 111 -6.20 9.13 2.26
CA ILE A 111 -7.33 9.16 1.32
C ILE A 111 -6.86 9.54 -0.10
N GLU A 112 -6.07 10.60 -0.22
CA GLU A 112 -5.53 11.07 -1.49
C GLU A 112 -4.63 10.00 -2.12
N GLY A 113 -3.73 9.39 -1.33
CA GLY A 113 -2.87 8.30 -1.77
C GLY A 113 -3.64 7.09 -2.27
N LEU A 114 -4.64 6.62 -1.53
CA LEU A 114 -5.51 5.53 -1.96
C LEU A 114 -6.15 5.82 -3.32
N ILE A 115 -6.77 7.00 -3.46
CA ILE A 115 -7.45 7.38 -4.72
C ILE A 115 -6.44 7.44 -5.87
N VAL A 116 -5.31 8.13 -5.65
CA VAL A 116 -4.29 8.36 -6.68
C VAL A 116 -3.69 7.03 -7.14
N VAL A 117 -3.29 6.17 -6.21
CA VAL A 117 -2.64 4.88 -6.53
C VAL A 117 -3.62 3.92 -7.18
N THR A 118 -4.87 3.82 -6.69
CA THR A 118 -5.89 3.00 -7.35
C THR A 118 -6.13 3.46 -8.79
N ARG A 119 -6.26 4.77 -9.05
CA ARG A 119 -6.41 5.26 -10.43
C ARG A 119 -5.16 5.07 -11.28
N GLY A 120 -3.98 5.19 -10.67
CA GLY A 120 -2.70 4.91 -11.31
C GLY A 120 -2.61 3.47 -11.80
N ALA A 121 -2.89 2.52 -10.91
CA ALA A 121 -2.91 1.10 -11.20
C ALA A 121 -3.95 0.77 -12.28
N GLU A 122 -5.19 1.23 -12.12
CA GLU A 122 -6.25 1.08 -13.13
C GLU A 122 -5.80 1.53 -14.53
N ALA A 123 -5.05 2.63 -14.62
CA ALA A 123 -4.61 3.20 -15.90
C ALA A 123 -3.47 2.44 -16.59
N VAL A 124 -2.70 1.62 -15.87
CA VAL A 124 -1.51 0.94 -16.42
C VAL A 124 -1.63 -0.59 -16.47
N MET A 125 -2.57 -1.16 -15.72
CA MET A 125 -2.71 -2.62 -15.62
C MET A 125 -3.45 -3.19 -16.83
N GLU A 126 -2.93 -4.31 -17.34
CA GLU A 126 -3.58 -5.09 -18.40
C GLU A 126 -4.44 -6.21 -17.77
N SER A 127 -5.62 -6.44 -18.33
CA SER A 127 -6.50 -7.53 -17.89
C SER A 127 -5.83 -8.89 -18.04
N GLY A 128 -5.79 -9.68 -16.96
CA GLY A 128 -5.12 -10.98 -16.94
C GLY A 128 -5.49 -11.80 -15.72
N ILE A 129 -5.15 -13.10 -15.72
CA ILE A 129 -5.42 -13.98 -14.59
C ILE A 129 -4.62 -13.48 -13.38
N GLY A 130 -5.31 -13.13 -12.29
CA GLY A 130 -4.68 -12.59 -11.09
C GLY A 130 -4.35 -11.09 -11.16
N ALA A 131 -4.70 -10.42 -12.26
CA ALA A 131 -4.43 -9.01 -12.42
C ALA A 131 -5.28 -8.16 -11.47
N GLY A 132 -4.65 -7.38 -10.60
CA GLY A 132 -5.41 -6.53 -9.69
C GLY A 132 -4.61 -5.79 -8.63
N MET A 133 -5.33 -5.22 -7.67
CA MET A 133 -4.75 -4.50 -6.57
C MET A 133 -5.30 -5.02 -5.24
N THR A 134 -4.43 -5.15 -4.26
CA THR A 134 -4.80 -5.44 -2.87
C THR A 134 -4.44 -4.24 -1.99
N VAL A 135 -5.44 -3.69 -1.31
CA VAL A 135 -5.26 -2.69 -0.25
C VAL A 135 -5.13 -3.43 1.08
N LEU A 136 -4.05 -3.17 1.80
CA LEU A 136 -3.79 -3.73 3.12
C LEU A 136 -4.03 -2.68 4.20
N TYR A 137 -4.58 -3.11 5.34
CA TYR A 137 -4.75 -2.28 6.52
C TYR A 137 -4.44 -3.05 7.81
N PRO A 138 -4.08 -2.35 8.91
CA PRO A 138 -3.82 -2.96 10.20
C PRO A 138 -4.97 -3.81 10.75
N ASP A 139 -4.66 -5.03 11.20
CA ASP A 139 -5.59 -5.94 11.89
C ASP A 139 -5.84 -5.53 13.36
N LYS A 140 -5.07 -4.57 13.89
CA LYS A 140 -5.20 -4.06 15.27
C LYS A 140 -6.37 -3.07 15.43
N VAL A 141 -7.56 -3.45 14.96
CA VAL A 141 -8.78 -2.61 14.96
C VAL A 141 -9.18 -2.18 16.38
N GLU A 142 -8.83 -2.96 17.40
CA GLU A 142 -9.13 -2.68 18.81
C GLU A 142 -8.45 -1.41 19.33
N LEU A 143 -7.32 -1.01 18.74
CA LEU A 143 -6.56 0.19 19.13
C LEU A 143 -7.01 1.46 18.37
N MET A 144 -8.00 1.33 17.48
CA MET A 144 -8.37 2.41 16.56
C MET A 144 -9.19 3.51 17.26
N THR A 145 -8.73 4.75 17.10
CA THR A 145 -9.47 5.96 17.46
C THR A 145 -10.76 6.08 16.62
N PRO A 146 -11.76 6.88 17.04
CA PRO A 146 -12.96 7.11 16.22
C PRO A 146 -12.65 7.61 14.80
N LEU A 147 -11.64 8.46 14.64
CA LEU A 147 -11.21 8.94 13.33
C LEU A 147 -10.63 7.80 12.49
N ALA A 148 -9.76 6.97 13.06
CA ALA A 148 -9.17 5.83 12.38
C ALA A 148 -10.23 4.80 11.96
N ARG A 149 -11.28 4.58 12.78
CA ARG A 149 -12.44 3.77 12.39
C ARG A 149 -13.24 4.38 11.25
N GLY A 150 -13.43 5.70 11.27
CA GLY A 150 -14.08 6.43 10.19
C GLY A 150 -13.31 6.32 8.88
N LEU A 151 -11.98 6.44 8.93
CA LEU A 151 -11.09 6.24 7.79
C LEU A 151 -11.16 4.79 7.27
N LEU A 152 -11.13 3.78 8.14
CA LEU A 152 -11.29 2.39 7.72
C LEU A 152 -12.64 2.15 7.03
N ALA A 153 -13.73 2.67 7.60
CA ALA A 153 -15.06 2.55 6.99
C ALA A 153 -15.12 3.22 5.61
N PHE A 154 -14.47 4.37 5.45
CA PHE A 154 -14.33 5.03 4.15
C PHE A 154 -13.56 4.14 3.14
N ILE A 155 -12.43 3.54 3.55
CA ILE A 155 -11.62 2.67 2.69
C ILE A 155 -12.42 1.43 2.27
N GLN A 156 -13.15 0.82 3.19
CA GLN A 156 -14.02 -0.33 2.92
C GLN A 156 -15.08 0.00 1.86
N GLU A 157 -15.78 1.12 2.04
CA GLU A 157 -16.78 1.57 1.08
C GLU A 157 -16.17 1.91 -0.28
N PHE A 158 -15.02 2.61 -0.27
CA PHE A 158 -14.29 2.96 -1.49
C PHE A 158 -13.87 1.71 -2.28
N VAL A 159 -13.24 0.73 -1.63
CA VAL A 159 -12.81 -0.51 -2.30
C VAL A 159 -14.01 -1.30 -2.82
N ALA A 160 -15.11 -1.38 -2.06
CA ALA A 160 -16.32 -2.07 -2.51
C ALA A 160 -16.90 -1.41 -3.78
N ALA A 161 -17.01 -0.08 -3.79
CA ALA A 161 -17.52 0.67 -4.94
C ALA A 161 -16.60 0.55 -6.17
N GLU A 162 -15.28 0.60 -5.97
CA GLU A 162 -14.31 0.51 -7.06
C GLU A 162 -14.12 -0.91 -7.57
N ALA A 163 -14.31 -1.94 -6.74
CA ALA A 163 -14.18 -3.33 -7.15
C ALA A 163 -15.16 -3.71 -8.26
N GLU A 164 -16.39 -3.18 -8.25
CA GLU A 164 -17.36 -3.40 -9.33
C GLU A 164 -16.85 -2.83 -10.66
N ARG A 165 -16.31 -1.61 -10.62
CA ARG A 165 -15.73 -0.96 -11.79
C ARG A 165 -14.51 -1.72 -12.31
N TRP A 166 -13.62 -2.14 -11.43
CA TRP A 166 -12.43 -2.93 -11.76
C TRP A 166 -12.79 -4.27 -12.39
N ALA A 167 -13.80 -4.96 -11.86
CA ALA A 167 -14.29 -6.21 -12.41
C ALA A 167 -14.81 -6.05 -13.85
N ALA A 168 -15.45 -4.93 -14.19
CA ALA A 168 -15.87 -4.63 -15.57
C ALA A 168 -14.70 -4.50 -16.56
N MET A 169 -13.48 -4.23 -16.07
CA MET A 169 -12.23 -4.18 -16.84
C MET A 169 -11.44 -5.50 -16.79
N GLY A 170 -11.96 -6.53 -16.10
CA GLY A 170 -11.26 -7.81 -15.91
C GLY A 170 -10.11 -7.74 -14.89
N LEU A 171 -10.14 -6.75 -13.99
CA LEU A 171 -9.18 -6.59 -12.89
C LEU A 171 -9.86 -6.90 -11.55
N SER A 172 -9.09 -7.26 -10.53
CA SER A 172 -9.57 -7.38 -9.15
C SER A 172 -9.11 -6.21 -8.30
N LEU A 173 -9.97 -5.73 -7.39
CA LEU A 173 -9.60 -4.83 -6.31
C LEU A 173 -10.08 -5.46 -5.01
N ALA A 174 -9.16 -5.70 -4.08
CA ALA A 174 -9.44 -6.37 -2.82
C ALA A 174 -8.96 -5.54 -1.63
N LEU A 175 -9.63 -5.71 -0.49
CA LEU A 175 -9.22 -5.17 0.79
C LEU A 175 -8.93 -6.33 1.74
N ARG A 176 -7.82 -6.27 2.48
CA ARG A 176 -7.41 -7.30 3.43
C ARG A 176 -6.81 -6.68 4.69
N SER A 177 -7.10 -7.26 5.86
CA SER A 177 -6.40 -6.91 7.10
C SER A 177 -5.10 -7.71 7.25
N GLY A 178 -4.09 -7.10 7.87
CA GLY A 178 -2.81 -7.75 8.17
C GLY A 178 -2.22 -7.28 9.50
N SER A 179 -1.47 -8.16 10.18
CA SER A 179 -0.79 -7.83 11.44
C SER A 179 0.45 -6.96 11.19
N LEU A 180 0.35 -5.65 11.48
CA LEU A 180 1.52 -4.76 11.52
C LEU A 180 2.52 -5.26 12.58
N VAL A 181 3.77 -5.46 12.18
CA VAL A 181 4.85 -5.86 13.10
C VAL A 181 5.22 -4.67 13.98
N ASP A 182 5.38 -4.93 15.27
CA ASP A 182 5.79 -3.95 16.29
C ASP A 182 7.28 -3.55 16.19
#